data_AF-A0A8H6M916-F1
#
_entry.id   AF-A0A8H6M916-F1
#
_cell.length_a   1.000
_cell.length_b   1.000
_cell.length_c   1.000
_cell.angle_alpha   90.00
_cell.angle_beta   90.00
_cell.angle_gamma   90.00
#
_symmetry.space_group_name_H-M   'P 1'
#
loop_
_entity.id
_entity.type
_entity.pdbx_description
1 polymer ?
#
loop_
_entity_poly.entity_id
_entity_poly.type
_entity_poly.pdbx_seq_one_letter_code
_entity_poly.pdbx_strand_id
1 'polypeptide(L)'
;CDALESSIVLTPVPTLAHPQDSRRFPCAEALLGPGGNHDATVSILDQDGNEHRFLVVCKVGQELPINRSLRLLLPNANWQGSVLVVKMGRRIAFTSMTASDKELATAALTK
;
A
#
# COMPACT_ATOMS: atom_id res chain seq x y z
N CYS A 1 -14.82 -26.57 1.50
CA CYS A 1 -14.00 -26.04 2.60
C CYS A 1 -13.38 -24.72 2.14
N ASP A 2 -13.98 -23.64 2.63
CA ASP A 2 -13.55 -22.25 2.71
C ASP A 2 -12.84 -21.65 1.48
N ALA A 3 -13.67 -21.02 0.64
CA ALA A 3 -13.24 -19.88 -0.15
C ALA A 3 -12.79 -18.77 0.83
N LEU A 4 -11.53 -18.80 1.23
CA LEU A 4 -10.86 -17.68 1.87
C LEU A 4 -10.91 -16.52 0.88
N GLU A 5 -11.88 -15.62 1.05
CA GLU A 5 -11.97 -14.34 0.36
C GLU A 5 -10.67 -13.56 0.58
N SER A 6 -9.73 -13.70 -0.34
CA SER A 6 -8.56 -12.83 -0.43
C SER A 6 -9.01 -11.46 -0.93
N SER A 7 -9.49 -10.65 0.00
CA SER A 7 -9.86 -9.27 -0.25
C SER A 7 -8.64 -8.37 0.00
N ILE A 8 -8.45 -7.37 -0.87
CA ILE A 8 -7.64 -6.20 -0.52
C ILE A 8 -8.35 -5.55 0.67
N VAL A 9 -7.71 -5.55 1.83
CA VAL A 9 -8.26 -5.00 3.06
C VAL A 9 -7.81 -3.55 3.18
N LEU A 10 -8.78 -2.64 3.27
CA LEU A 10 -8.50 -1.27 3.71
C LEU A 10 -8.31 -1.29 5.22
N THR A 11 -7.11 -0.99 5.69
CA THR A 11 -6.80 -0.94 7.12
C THR A 11 -6.42 0.50 7.52
N PRO A 12 -6.88 0.99 8.68
CA PRO A 12 -6.35 2.22 9.25
C PRO A 12 -4.85 2.07 9.49
N VAL A 13 -4.05 2.98 8.93
CA VAL A 13 -2.61 3.02 9.15
C VAL A 13 -2.32 3.99 10.30
N PRO A 14 -1.70 3.54 11.41
CA PRO A 14 -1.28 4.46 12.46
C PRO A 14 -0.30 5.48 11.87
N THR A 15 -0.47 6.75 12.24
CA THR A 15 0.46 7.80 11.85
C THR A 15 1.16 8.37 13.05
N LEU A 16 2.49 8.43 13.02
CA LEU A 16 3.24 9.25 13.95
C LEU A 16 3.01 10.71 13.59
N ALA A 17 2.47 11.46 14.56
CA ALA A 17 2.48 12.91 14.54
C ALA A 17 3.68 13.37 15.35
N HIS A 18 4.66 14.02 14.72
CA HIS A 18 5.74 14.63 15.46
C HIS A 18 5.23 15.95 16.06
N PRO A 19 5.43 16.25 17.35
CA PRO A 19 4.83 17.42 18.00
C PRO A 19 5.15 18.77 17.34
N GLN A 20 6.26 18.83 16.59
CA GLN A 20 6.73 20.02 15.88
C GLN A 20 6.61 19.92 14.36
N ASP A 21 6.07 18.81 13.83
CA ASP A 21 5.88 18.61 12.39
C ASP A 21 4.39 18.38 12.11
N SER A 22 3.80 19.19 11.24
CA SER A 22 2.43 18.97 10.77
C SER A 22 2.31 17.75 9.86
N ARG A 23 3.44 17.16 9.44
CA ARG A 23 3.50 15.94 8.63
C ARG A 23 3.22 14.72 9.51
N ARG A 24 2.27 13.93 9.04
CA ARG A 24 1.95 12.60 9.55
C ARG A 24 2.72 11.59 8.73
N PHE A 25 3.44 10.67 9.37
CA PHE A 25 4.14 9.59 8.66
C PHE A 25 3.50 8.25 9.02
N PRO A 26 3.21 7.37 8.04
CA PRO A 26 2.67 6.06 8.30
C PRO A 26 3.71 5.27 9.08
N CYS A 27 3.28 4.65 10.17
CA CYS A 27 4.07 3.66 10.88
C CYS A 27 3.97 2.35 10.12
N ALA A 28 4.62 2.26 8.96
CA ALA A 28 4.59 1.05 8.15
C ALA A 28 5.08 -0.16 8.95
N GLU A 29 6.02 0.02 9.87
CA GLU A 29 6.54 -0.98 10.79
C GLU A 29 5.50 -1.51 11.77
N ALA A 30 4.48 -0.71 12.11
CA ALA A 30 3.38 -1.18 12.96
C ALA A 30 2.50 -2.21 12.23
N LEU A 31 2.51 -2.20 10.89
CA LEU A 31 1.74 -3.13 10.05
C LEU A 31 2.60 -4.25 9.45
N LEU A 32 3.83 -3.94 9.02
CA LEU A 32 4.74 -4.83 8.31
C LEU A 32 5.81 -5.45 9.24
N GLY A 33 5.90 -4.98 10.47
CA GLY A 33 6.97 -5.31 11.40
C GLY A 33 8.27 -4.52 11.13
N PRO A 34 9.24 -4.60 12.05
CA PRO A 34 10.48 -3.85 11.96
C PRO A 34 11.43 -4.42 10.89
N GLY A 35 12.21 -3.53 10.26
CA GLY A 35 13.34 -3.87 9.39
C GLY A 35 12.97 -4.52 8.05
N GLY A 36 13.85 -4.34 7.04
CA GLY A 36 13.70 -4.99 5.73
C GLY A 36 12.50 -4.53 4.91
N ASN A 37 11.96 -3.34 5.22
CA ASN A 37 10.90 -2.72 4.45
C ASN A 37 11.54 -1.95 3.29
N HIS A 38 10.97 -2.08 2.09
CA HIS A 38 11.33 -1.31 0.92
C HIS A 38 10.15 -0.43 0.53
N ASP A 39 10.41 0.79 0.06
CA ASP A 39 9.36 1.68 -0.37
C ASP A 39 9.65 2.33 -1.73
N ALA A 40 8.57 2.64 -2.45
CA ALA A 40 8.61 3.34 -3.72
C ALA A 40 7.38 4.25 -3.84
N THR A 41 7.59 5.44 -4.41
CA THR A 41 6.48 6.34 -4.77
C THR A 41 6.09 6.14 -6.23
N VAL A 42 4.81 5.91 -6.48
CA VAL A 42 4.25 5.67 -7.82
C VAL A 42 3.19 6.72 -8.13
N SER A 43 3.32 7.40 -9.26
CA SER A 43 2.29 8.31 -9.80
C SER A 43 1.42 7.59 -10.82
N ILE A 44 0.10 7.65 -10.67
CA ILE A 44 -0.91 7.18 -11.62
C ILE A 44 -1.75 8.37 -12.08
N LEU A 45 -1.99 8.47 -13.39
CA LEU A 45 -2.95 9.42 -13.95
C LEU A 45 -4.31 8.75 -14.04
N ASP A 46 -5.37 9.42 -13.57
CA ASP A 46 -6.74 8.97 -13.81
C ASP A 46 -7.22 9.33 -15.24
N GLN A 47 -8.45 8.95 -15.56
CA GLN A 47 -9.06 9.17 -16.88
C GLN A 47 -9.20 10.66 -17.22
N ASP A 48 -9.28 11.53 -16.21
CA ASP A 48 -9.37 12.98 -16.35
C ASP A 48 -7.98 13.66 -16.39
N GLY A 49 -6.89 12.88 -16.34
CA GLY A 49 -5.52 13.38 -16.35
C GLY A 49 -5.04 13.91 -15.00
N ASN A 50 -5.77 13.68 -13.90
CA ASN A 50 -5.29 14.07 -12.59
C ASN A 50 -4.24 13.08 -12.07
N GLU A 51 -3.13 13.60 -11.55
CA GLU A 51 -2.13 12.79 -10.89
C GLU A 51 -2.55 12.37 -9.47
N HIS A 52 -2.47 11.07 -9.21
CA HIS A 52 -2.59 10.42 -7.92
C HIS A 52 -1.27 9.77 -7.56
N ARG A 53 -0.74 10.09 -6.37
CA ARG A 53 0.54 9.55 -5.89
C ARG A 53 0.29 8.53 -4.79
N PHE A 54 0.96 7.41 -4.87
CA PHE A 54 0.88 6.33 -3.90
C PHE A 54 2.27 5.99 -3.38
N LEU A 55 2.40 5.83 -2.06
CA LEU A 55 3.54 5.18 -1.45
C LEU A 55 3.24 3.68 -1.37
N VAL A 56 4.04 2.88 -2.04
CA VAL A 56 4.02 1.43 -1.93
C VAL A 56 5.15 1.04 -0.99
N VAL A 57 4.80 0.41 0.13
CA VAL A 57 5.77 -0.16 1.07
C VAL A 57 5.61 -1.66 1.05
N CYS A 58 6.69 -2.39 0.86
CA CYS A 58 6.65 -3.84 0.84
C CYS A 58 7.71 -4.44 1.77
N LYS A 59 7.41 -5.65 2.22
CA LYS A 59 8.35 -6.52 2.92
C LYS A 59 8.37 -7.84 2.18
N VAL A 60 9.57 -8.28 1.80
CA VAL A 60 9.77 -9.50 1.03
C VAL A 60 10.77 -10.40 1.75
N GLY A 61 10.54 -11.72 1.70
CA GLY A 61 11.44 -12.69 2.32
C GLY A 61 10.99 -14.12 2.08
N GLN A 62 11.94 -15.04 1.93
CA GLN A 62 11.64 -16.45 1.61
C GLN A 62 10.87 -17.18 2.73
N GLU A 63 11.02 -16.71 3.96
CA GLU A 63 10.35 -17.23 5.16
C GLU A 63 8.96 -16.61 5.38
N LEU A 64 8.56 -15.64 4.54
CA LEU A 64 7.28 -14.95 4.68
C LEU A 64 6.17 -15.68 3.91
N PRO A 65 4.92 -15.60 4.38
CA PRO A 65 3.80 -16.24 3.69
C PRO A 65 3.58 -15.63 2.30
N ILE A 66 3.12 -16.46 1.36
CA ILE A 66 2.70 -16.01 0.02
C ILE A 66 1.57 -14.99 0.16
N ASN A 67 1.73 -13.85 -0.50
CA ASN A 67 0.69 -12.83 -0.57
C ASN A 67 -0.38 -13.24 -1.60
N ARG A 68 -1.41 -13.91 -1.11
CA ARG A 68 -2.53 -14.39 -1.95
C ARG A 68 -3.30 -13.24 -2.62
N SER A 69 -3.46 -12.12 -1.92
CA SER A 69 -4.14 -10.95 -2.47
C SER A 69 -3.36 -10.33 -3.63
N LEU A 70 -2.02 -10.28 -3.53
CA LEU A 70 -1.20 -9.79 -4.65
C LEU A 70 -1.25 -10.74 -5.84
N ARG A 71 -1.34 -12.06 -5.62
CA ARG A 71 -1.54 -13.03 -6.71
C ARG A 71 -2.83 -12.81 -7.51
N LEU A 72 -3.88 -12.22 -6.93
CA LEU A 72 -5.08 -11.87 -7.69
C LEU A 72 -4.80 -10.75 -8.70
N LEU A 73 -3.90 -9.83 -8.35
CA LEU A 73 -3.53 -8.69 -9.19
C LEU A 73 -2.41 -9.05 -10.18
N LEU A 74 -1.49 -9.91 -9.75
CA LEU A 74 -0.33 -10.37 -10.49
C LEU A 74 -0.28 -11.91 -10.42
N PRO A 75 -1.05 -12.63 -11.26
CA PRO A 75 -1.20 -14.10 -11.19
C PRO A 75 0.11 -14.87 -11.28
N ASN A 76 1.09 -14.31 -12.01
CA ASN A 76 2.39 -14.94 -12.21
C ASN A 76 3.40 -14.59 -11.10
N ALA A 77 3.05 -13.73 -10.15
CA ALA A 77 3.94 -13.34 -9.07
C ALA A 77 3.91 -14.35 -7.91
N ASN A 78 5.08 -14.89 -7.57
CA ASN A 78 5.30 -15.68 -6.36
C ASN A 78 5.78 -14.80 -5.20
N TRP A 79 5.07 -13.70 -4.95
CA TRP A 79 5.46 -12.75 -3.92
C TRP A 79 5.23 -13.31 -2.52
N GLN A 80 6.29 -13.34 -1.71
CA GLN A 80 6.28 -13.78 -0.32
C GLN A 80 6.54 -12.59 0.60
N GLY A 81 5.51 -12.21 1.36
CA GLY A 81 5.53 -11.05 2.24
C GLY A 81 4.48 -9.98 1.93
N SER A 82 4.39 -8.99 2.80
CA SER A 82 3.28 -8.04 2.82
C SER A 82 3.54 -6.83 1.93
N VAL A 83 2.47 -6.26 1.37
CA VAL A 83 2.50 -5.01 0.60
C VAL A 83 1.44 -4.08 1.18
N LEU A 84 1.86 -2.85 1.49
CA LEU A 84 1.03 -1.75 1.95
C LEU A 84 1.04 -0.68 0.87
N VAL A 85 -0.15 -0.22 0.48
CA VAL A 85 -0.30 0.91 -0.45
C VAL A 85 -0.99 2.03 0.29
N VAL A 86 -0.40 3.21 0.29
CA VAL A 86 -0.91 4.40 0.98
C VAL A 86 -1.04 5.54 -0.02
N LYS A 87 -2.20 6.19 -0.07
CA LYS A 87 -2.40 7.36 -0.92
C LYS A 87 -1.72 8.58 -0.32
N MET A 88 -0.91 9.26 -1.13
CA MET A 88 -0.24 10.50 -0.74
C MET A 88 -1.16 11.70 -1.01
N GLY A 89 -1.13 12.68 -0.10
CA GLY A 89 -1.86 13.92 -0.30
C GLY A 89 -1.09 14.91 -1.18
N ARG A 90 -1.79 15.95 -1.63
CA ARG A 90 -1.15 17.10 -2.32
C ARG A 90 -0.51 18.07 -1.32
N ARG A 91 -1.18 18.32 -0.18
CA ARG A 91 -0.74 19.26 0.87
C ARG A 91 -0.39 18.59 2.20
N ILE A 92 -0.74 17.32 2.33
CA ILE A 92 -0.44 16.47 3.49
C ILE A 92 0.30 15.24 2.97
N ALA A 93 1.17 14.64 3.78
CA ALA A 93 1.99 13.52 3.32
C ALA A 93 1.12 12.32 2.88
N PHE A 94 0.06 12.00 3.63
CA PHE A 94 -0.84 10.87 3.35
C PHE A 94 -2.30 11.23 3.60
N THR A 95 -3.20 10.63 2.83
CA THR A 95 -4.65 10.81 2.92
C THR A 95 -5.36 9.47 3.04
N SER A 96 -6.56 9.48 3.62
CA SER A 96 -7.44 8.31 3.60
C SER A 96 -7.78 7.93 2.16
N MET A 97 -7.83 6.64 1.89
CA MET A 97 -8.31 6.09 0.62
C MET A 97 -9.82 5.88 0.68
N THR A 98 -10.49 6.20 -0.42
CA THR A 98 -11.90 5.82 -0.65
C THR A 98 -11.99 4.50 -1.42
N ALA A 99 -13.20 3.97 -1.58
CA ALA A 99 -13.42 2.79 -2.42
C ALA A 99 -12.99 3.03 -3.89
N SER A 100 -13.19 4.24 -4.42
CA SER A 100 -12.76 4.60 -5.78
C SER A 100 -11.24 4.63 -5.95
N ASP A 101 -10.49 4.87 -4.88
CA ASP A 101 -9.03 4.86 -4.92
C ASP A 101 -8.44 3.45 -5.05
N LYS A 102 -9.26 2.40 -4.85
CA LYS A 102 -8.81 1.01 -4.88
C LYS A 102 -8.29 0.59 -6.25
N GLU A 103 -8.93 1.04 -7.33
CA GLU A 103 -8.50 0.74 -8.70
C GLU A 103 -7.18 1.43 -9.03
N LEU A 104 -7.05 2.71 -8.66
CA LEU A 104 -5.82 3.48 -8.84
C LEU A 104 -4.65 2.93 -8.01
N ALA A 105 -4.91 2.53 -6.77
CA ALA A 105 -3.92 1.87 -5.92
C ALA A 105 -3.51 0.49 -6.45
N THR A 106 -4.44 -0.22 -7.07
CA THR A 106 -4.15 -1.49 -7.76
C THR A 106 -3.25 -1.25 -8.97
N ALA A 107 -3.55 -0.24 -9.79
CA ALA A 107 -2.72 0.15 -10.93
C ALA A 107 -1.30 0.57 -10.50
N ALA A 108 -1.16 1.16 -9.31
CA ALA A 108 0.15 1.50 -8.74
C ALA A 108 1.03 0.27 -8.44
N LEU A 109 0.44 -0.92 -8.26
CA LEU A 109 1.17 -2.17 -8.03
C LEU A 109 1.58 -2.88 -9.32
N THR A 110 1.05 -2.48 -10.47
CA THR A 110 1.26 -3.14 -11.77
C THR A 110 2.04 -2.27 -12.76
N LYS A 111 2.56 -1.13 -12.32
CA LYS A 111 3.31 -0.19 -13.15
C LYS A 111 4.77 -0.59 -13.26
#